data_AF-A0A949NUU7-F1
#
_entry.id   AF-A0A949NUU7-F1
#
_cell.length_a   1.000
_cell.length_b   1.000
_cell.length_c   1.000
_cell.angle_alpha   90.00
_cell.angle_beta   90.00
_cell.angle_gamma   90.00
#
_symmetry.space_group_name_H-M   'P 1'
#
loop_
_entity.id
_entity.type
_entity.pdbx_description
1 polymer ?
#
loop_
_entity_poly.entity_id
_entity_poly.type
_entity_poly.pdbx_seq_one_letter_code
_entity_poly.pdbx_strand_id
1 'polypeptide(L)'
;MTVLLRILIVLCSLTTAAHFLRFGTLWDAAPALLPAAAAFFPRLLPRPLLVLAALGGALLWAGHGMELATWRINLGLPWARLALILGAVCLAHLGAALLMLGRTGKKLFGPLTDADLVRTATALLVGAVLVPVVDKTPFPLLLGERFFPGSEFFWICLFAIYGAMVSGWLLTDSRGKVRGRIWTLFSAVFFAQLLLGLAGWSIFLMTGKLHLPVPALILAGPLFRGEGFFMPILLGVSLVLTGPAWCSYLCYIGAWDDRLARLAPTRPAPLPAWAPTLRVGLLAATLLIPLALRLLGVPWTWALGLAAAFGIIGVLVMALVSRRSGTMVHCTAYCPIGLVNNLIGKVLPWRVRIDSGCTRCGVCAKACRYNALTCADLEKGRPGLTCSLCGDCLPRCPHGHLGYSFPGLTRERARQVFVTLAASLHVVFLAVARI
;
A
#
# COMPACT_ATOMS: atom_id res chain seq x y z
N MET A 1 -6.09 6.90 37.55
CA MET A 1 -6.79 6.20 36.44
C MET A 1 -5.96 6.05 35.16
N THR A 2 -5.30 7.09 34.62
CA THR A 2 -4.44 6.93 33.42
C THR A 2 -3.19 6.08 33.68
N VAL A 3 -2.56 6.24 34.84
CA VAL A 3 -1.45 5.36 35.30
C VAL A 3 -1.92 3.91 35.40
N LEU A 4 -3.09 3.67 36.02
CA LEU A 4 -3.69 2.34 36.08
C LEU A 4 -3.91 1.73 34.69
N LEU A 5 -4.43 2.51 33.74
CA LEU A 5 -4.61 2.03 32.36
C LEU A 5 -3.28 1.64 31.72
N ARG A 6 -2.21 2.42 31.90
CA ARG A 6 -0.87 2.06 31.39
C ARG A 6 -0.38 0.75 31.99
N ILE A 7 -0.47 0.61 33.32
CA ILE A 7 -0.07 -0.62 34.03
C ILE A 7 -0.85 -1.81 33.47
N LEU A 8 -2.17 -1.67 33.29
CA LEU A 8 -3.01 -2.74 32.80
C LEU A 8 -2.64 -3.15 31.37
N ILE A 9 -2.42 -2.20 30.46
CA ILE A 9 -1.98 -2.48 29.07
C ILE A 9 -0.63 -3.22 29.09
N VAL A 10 0.31 -2.77 29.92
CA VAL A 10 1.64 -3.39 30.03
C VAL A 10 1.53 -4.82 30.57
N LEU A 11 0.78 -5.06 31.64
CA LEU A 11 0.58 -6.40 32.20
C LEU A 11 -0.11 -7.35 31.20
N CYS A 12 -1.13 -6.88 30.49
CA CYS A 12 -1.80 -7.65 29.45
C CYS A 12 -0.84 -8.03 28.31
N SER A 13 0.00 -7.09 27.89
CA SER A 13 1.01 -7.31 26.86
C SER A 13 2.08 -8.32 27.31
N LEU A 14 2.61 -8.15 28.53
CA LEU A 14 3.64 -9.04 29.10
C LEU A 14 3.12 -10.46 29.31
N THR A 15 1.89 -10.62 29.83
CA THR A 15 1.29 -11.95 30.01
C THR A 15 1.09 -12.64 28.67
N THR A 16 0.58 -11.94 27.66
CA THR A 16 0.41 -12.47 26.30
C THR A 16 1.75 -12.81 25.65
N ALA A 17 2.78 -11.97 25.79
CA ALA A 17 4.11 -12.27 25.28
C ALA A 17 4.74 -13.48 25.99
N ALA A 18 4.59 -13.59 27.32
CA ALA A 18 5.09 -14.72 28.10
C ALA A 18 4.39 -16.03 27.69
N HIS A 19 3.11 -15.98 27.32
CA HIS A 19 2.39 -17.12 26.77
C HIS A 19 3.07 -17.63 25.49
N PHE A 20 3.32 -16.78 24.50
CA PHE A 20 3.99 -17.18 23.26
C PHE A 20 5.43 -17.67 23.49
N LEU A 21 6.20 -17.01 24.37
CA LEU A 21 7.55 -17.46 24.72
C LEU A 21 7.55 -18.86 25.35
N ARG A 22 6.53 -19.21 26.14
CA ARG A 22 6.40 -20.55 26.73
C ARG A 22 6.24 -21.64 25.66
N PHE A 23 5.64 -21.33 24.52
CA PHE A 23 5.51 -22.25 23.38
C PHE A 23 6.69 -22.16 22.39
N GLY A 24 7.74 -21.40 22.73
CA GLY A 24 8.92 -21.24 21.88
C GLY A 24 8.71 -20.32 20.68
N THR A 25 7.58 -19.61 20.58
CA THR A 25 7.29 -18.74 19.44
C THR A 25 7.71 -17.29 19.72
N LEU A 26 9.02 -17.04 19.64
CA LEU A 26 9.60 -15.71 19.85
C LEU A 26 8.96 -14.65 18.94
N TRP A 27 8.69 -15.01 17.69
CA TRP A 27 8.12 -14.10 16.69
C TRP A 27 6.66 -13.73 16.96
N ASP A 28 5.93 -14.51 17.75
CA ASP A 28 4.58 -14.15 18.19
C ASP A 28 4.59 -13.30 19.47
N ALA A 29 5.60 -13.54 20.33
CA ALA A 29 5.79 -12.77 21.54
C ALA A 29 6.16 -11.30 21.26
N ALA A 30 6.96 -11.03 20.22
CA ALA A 30 7.41 -9.67 19.92
C ALA A 30 6.25 -8.71 19.56
N PRO A 31 5.31 -9.05 18.67
CA PRO A 31 4.14 -8.22 18.41
C PRO A 31 3.22 -8.03 19.62
N ALA A 32 3.14 -9.03 20.52
CA ALA A 32 2.34 -8.93 21.73
C ALA A 32 2.80 -7.81 22.69
N LEU A 33 4.04 -7.32 22.54
CA LEU A 33 4.58 -6.20 23.33
C LEU A 33 4.25 -4.81 22.74
N LEU A 34 3.71 -4.73 21.52
CA LEU A 34 3.39 -3.45 20.88
C LEU A 34 2.37 -2.59 21.64
N PRO A 35 1.30 -3.15 22.26
CA PRO A 35 0.39 -2.35 23.08
C PRO A 35 1.09 -1.73 24.29
N ALA A 36 2.05 -2.44 24.91
CA ALA A 36 2.87 -1.88 26.00
C ALA A 36 3.68 -0.67 25.51
N ALA A 37 4.32 -0.76 24.34
CA ALA A 37 5.02 0.39 23.76
C ALA A 37 4.05 1.57 23.50
N ALA A 38 2.85 1.30 22.96
CA ALA A 38 1.85 2.33 22.71
C ALA A 38 1.29 2.98 23.99
N ALA A 39 1.37 2.32 25.15
CA ALA A 39 0.99 2.91 26.43
C ALA A 39 1.90 4.10 26.84
N PHE A 40 3.17 4.07 26.41
CA PHE A 40 4.16 5.13 26.61
C PHE A 40 4.28 6.08 25.42
N PHE A 41 4.00 5.58 24.21
CA PHE A 41 4.00 6.36 22.97
C PHE A 41 2.61 6.33 22.30
N PRO A 42 1.61 7.10 22.80
CA PRO A 42 0.21 7.00 22.37
C PRO A 42 -0.05 7.26 20.87
N ARG A 43 0.90 7.86 20.15
CA ARG A 43 0.79 8.10 18.70
C ARG A 43 1.20 6.89 17.86
N LEU A 44 1.89 5.91 18.45
CA LEU A 44 2.42 4.72 17.75
C LEU A 44 1.29 3.93 17.08
N LEU A 45 0.27 3.55 17.85
CA LEU A 45 -0.89 2.79 17.37
C LEU A 45 -2.18 3.59 17.59
N PRO A 46 -3.11 3.57 16.63
CA PRO A 46 -4.41 4.20 16.82
C PRO A 46 -5.19 3.47 17.92
N ARG A 47 -5.89 4.23 18.77
CA ARG A 47 -6.63 3.70 19.92
C ARG A 47 -7.60 2.55 19.58
N PRO A 48 -8.38 2.59 18.48
CA PRO A 48 -9.25 1.46 18.13
C PRO A 48 -8.48 0.16 17.88
N LEU A 49 -7.29 0.22 17.28
CA LEU A 49 -6.45 -0.96 17.08
C LEU A 49 -5.96 -1.57 18.40
N LEU A 50 -5.66 -0.73 19.40
CA LEU A 50 -5.31 -1.19 20.75
C LEU A 50 -6.49 -1.86 21.46
N VAL A 51 -7.70 -1.31 21.29
CA VAL A 51 -8.92 -1.94 21.79
C VAL A 51 -9.11 -3.31 21.16
N LEU A 52 -8.96 -3.43 19.83
CA LEU A 52 -9.03 -4.72 19.15
C LEU A 52 -7.96 -5.70 19.60
N ALA A 53 -6.72 -5.25 19.83
CA ALA A 53 -5.66 -6.08 20.37
C ALA A 53 -6.00 -6.60 21.79
N ALA A 54 -6.56 -5.75 22.65
CA ALA A 54 -7.01 -6.16 23.98
C ALA A 54 -8.16 -7.17 23.90
N LEU A 55 -9.14 -6.97 23.01
CA LEU A 55 -10.21 -7.94 22.78
C LEU A 55 -9.68 -9.27 22.23
N GLY A 56 -8.72 -9.24 21.30
CA GLY A 56 -8.03 -10.42 20.80
C GLY A 56 -7.30 -11.19 21.90
N GLY A 57 -6.59 -10.48 22.79
CA GLY A 57 -5.98 -11.09 23.97
C GLY A 57 -7.00 -11.70 24.92
N ALA A 58 -8.14 -11.05 25.15
CA ALA A 58 -9.22 -11.63 25.95
C ALA A 58 -9.74 -12.94 25.35
N LEU A 59 -9.95 -12.98 24.03
CA LEU A 59 -10.38 -14.19 23.32
C LEU A 59 -9.33 -15.30 23.39
N LEU A 60 -8.04 -14.97 23.22
CA LEU A 60 -6.92 -15.91 23.37
C LEU A 60 -6.94 -16.57 24.75
N TRP A 61 -7.01 -15.76 25.82
CA TRP A 61 -7.01 -16.26 27.19
C TRP A 61 -8.29 -17.02 27.56
N ALA A 62 -9.43 -16.62 27.02
CA ALA A 62 -10.68 -17.37 27.17
C ALA A 62 -10.59 -18.74 26.50
N GLY A 63 -10.12 -18.80 25.24
CA GLY A 63 -9.97 -20.03 24.48
C GLY A 63 -9.03 -21.02 25.15
N HIS A 64 -7.80 -20.61 25.47
CA HIS A 64 -6.85 -21.47 26.17
C HIS A 64 -7.28 -21.81 27.60
N GLY A 65 -7.97 -20.90 28.29
CA GLY A 65 -8.54 -21.17 29.60
C GLY A 65 -9.57 -22.30 29.57
N MET A 66 -10.47 -22.26 28.58
CA MET A 66 -11.47 -23.30 28.37
C MET A 66 -10.83 -24.64 27.99
N GLU A 67 -9.92 -24.64 27.02
CA GLU A 67 -9.26 -25.85 26.55
C GLU A 67 -8.51 -26.58 27.68
N LEU A 68 -7.69 -25.85 28.45
CA LEU A 68 -6.95 -26.44 29.56
C LEU A 68 -7.86 -26.86 30.72
N ALA A 69 -8.95 -26.12 30.99
CA ALA A 69 -9.91 -26.50 32.02
C ALA A 69 -10.65 -27.79 31.63
N THR A 70 -11.14 -27.89 30.40
CA THR A 70 -11.79 -29.08 29.87
C THR A 70 -10.86 -30.29 29.88
N TRP A 71 -9.60 -30.12 29.46
CA TRP A 71 -8.61 -31.19 29.52
C TRP A 71 -8.40 -31.71 30.96
N ARG A 72 -8.32 -30.81 31.94
CA ARG A 72 -8.17 -31.20 33.36
C ARG A 72 -9.42 -31.86 33.92
N ILE A 73 -10.62 -31.39 33.56
CA ILE A 73 -11.90 -32.02 33.95
C ILE A 73 -11.96 -33.46 33.44
N ASN A 74 -11.60 -33.69 32.17
CA ASN A 74 -11.62 -35.02 31.56
C ASN A 74 -10.61 -35.99 32.22
N LEU A 75 -9.54 -35.47 32.82
CA LEU A 75 -8.55 -36.25 33.55
C LEU A 75 -8.80 -36.32 35.07
N GLY A 76 -9.92 -35.79 35.56
CA GLY A 76 -10.22 -35.75 37.00
C GLY A 76 -9.26 -34.89 37.83
N LEU A 77 -8.54 -33.95 37.20
CA LEU A 77 -7.56 -33.09 37.85
C LEU A 77 -8.20 -31.79 38.39
N PRO A 78 -7.68 -31.19 39.48
CA PRO A 78 -8.17 -29.90 39.98
C PRO A 78 -8.03 -28.80 38.93
N TRP A 79 -9.13 -28.15 38.53
CA TRP A 79 -9.18 -27.16 37.44
C TRP A 79 -9.59 -25.75 37.88
N ALA A 80 -10.31 -25.61 39.01
CA ALA A 80 -10.90 -24.33 39.44
C ALA A 80 -9.87 -23.20 39.61
N ARG A 81 -8.72 -23.48 40.24
CA ARG A 81 -7.64 -22.50 40.41
C ARG A 81 -7.11 -21.99 39.07
N LEU A 82 -6.94 -22.88 38.09
CA LEU A 82 -6.47 -22.51 36.75
C LEU A 82 -7.50 -21.61 36.05
N ALA A 83 -8.78 -22.02 36.07
CA ALA A 83 -9.86 -21.25 35.45
C ALA A 83 -9.98 -19.84 36.06
N LEU A 84 -9.84 -19.70 37.37
CA LEU A 84 -9.84 -18.39 38.05
C LEU A 84 -8.67 -17.52 37.62
N ILE A 85 -7.45 -18.08 37.53
CA ILE A 85 -6.26 -17.32 37.12
C ILE A 85 -6.39 -16.85 35.67
N LEU A 86 -6.72 -17.74 34.74
CA LEU A 86 -6.84 -17.39 33.32
C LEU A 86 -8.05 -16.50 33.05
N GLY A 87 -9.15 -16.72 33.78
CA GLY A 87 -10.31 -15.84 33.78
C GLY A 87 -9.96 -14.42 34.25
N ALA A 88 -9.14 -14.27 35.30
CA ALA A 88 -8.68 -12.96 35.75
C ALA A 88 -7.81 -12.25 34.69
N VAL A 89 -6.93 -12.98 33.98
CA VAL A 89 -6.15 -12.42 32.86
C VAL A 89 -7.06 -11.99 31.70
N CYS A 90 -8.08 -12.78 31.36
CA CYS A 90 -9.09 -12.42 30.38
C CYS A 90 -9.87 -11.14 30.79
N LEU A 91 -10.32 -11.07 32.04
CA LEU A 91 -11.01 -9.89 32.58
C LEU A 91 -10.10 -8.65 32.60
N ALA A 92 -8.79 -8.81 32.84
CA ALA A 92 -7.84 -7.71 32.76
C ALA A 92 -7.76 -7.12 31.33
N HIS A 93 -7.79 -7.97 30.30
CA HIS A 93 -7.84 -7.54 28.91
C HIS A 93 -9.15 -6.82 28.57
N LEU A 94 -10.30 -7.36 29.00
CA LEU A 94 -11.60 -6.70 28.84
C LEU A 94 -11.66 -5.35 29.58
N GLY A 95 -11.10 -5.29 30.80
CA GLY A 95 -10.97 -4.05 31.56
C GLY A 95 -10.11 -3.01 30.85
N ALA A 96 -8.99 -3.43 30.24
CA ALA A 96 -8.16 -2.55 29.42
C ALA A 96 -8.93 -1.99 28.23
N ALA A 97 -9.66 -2.85 27.50
CA ALA A 97 -10.50 -2.45 26.37
C ALA A 97 -11.56 -1.42 26.78
N LEU A 98 -12.30 -1.67 27.87
CA LEU A 98 -13.32 -0.77 28.39
C LEU A 98 -12.74 0.58 28.84
N LEU A 99 -11.61 0.58 29.54
CA LEU A 99 -10.92 1.81 29.95
C LEU A 99 -10.39 2.62 28.75
N MET A 100 -9.94 1.95 27.69
CA MET A 100 -9.51 2.60 26.44
C MET A 100 -10.69 3.21 25.67
N LEU A 101 -11.86 2.58 25.69
CA LEU A 101 -13.10 3.14 25.11
C LEU A 101 -13.63 4.34 25.91
N GLY A 102 -13.44 4.32 27.23
CA GLY A 102 -13.95 5.34 28.13
C GLY A 102 -13.17 6.66 28.18
N ARG A 103 -13.49 7.48 29.19
CA ARG A 103 -12.88 8.80 29.43
C ARG A 103 -11.36 8.70 29.68
N THR A 104 -10.90 7.63 30.32
CA THR A 104 -9.48 7.42 30.62
C THR A 104 -8.66 7.21 29.35
N GLY A 105 -9.12 6.38 28.42
CA GLY A 105 -8.51 6.22 27.11
C GLY A 105 -8.52 7.51 26.30
N LYS A 106 -9.59 8.31 26.36
CA LYS A 106 -9.62 9.65 25.74
C LYS A 106 -8.56 10.60 26.31
N LYS A 107 -8.32 10.55 27.63
CA LYS A 107 -7.26 11.36 28.27
C LYS A 107 -5.86 10.92 27.87
N LEU A 108 -5.62 9.61 27.69
CA LEU A 108 -4.29 9.06 27.37
C LEU A 108 -3.94 9.16 25.87
N PHE A 109 -4.89 8.80 25.00
CA PHE A 109 -4.66 8.71 23.54
C PHE A 109 -5.24 9.89 22.75
N GLY A 110 -6.01 10.77 23.39
CA GLY A 110 -6.72 11.86 22.74
C GLY A 110 -8.13 11.49 22.25
N PRO A 111 -8.84 12.44 21.61
CA PRO A 111 -10.13 12.18 20.99
C PRO A 111 -9.98 11.24 19.79
N LEU A 112 -11.01 10.43 19.52
CA LEU A 112 -11.05 9.61 18.32
C LEU A 112 -11.20 10.49 17.09
N THR A 113 -10.28 10.37 16.14
CA THR A 113 -10.32 11.10 14.88
C THR A 113 -10.64 10.17 13.71
N ASP A 114 -11.11 10.71 12.59
CA ASP A 114 -11.25 9.97 11.34
C ASP A 114 -9.93 9.36 10.86
N ALA A 115 -8.80 10.01 11.17
CA ALA A 115 -7.49 9.47 10.87
C ALA A 115 -7.25 8.17 11.64
N ASP A 116 -7.62 8.07 12.92
CA ASP A 116 -7.46 6.84 13.71
C ASP A 116 -8.28 5.68 13.13
N LEU A 117 -9.47 5.97 12.59
CA LEU A 117 -10.30 4.99 11.91
C LEU A 117 -9.64 4.49 10.62
N VAL A 118 -9.13 5.39 9.78
CA VAL A 118 -8.40 5.01 8.55
C VAL A 118 -7.14 4.22 8.85
N ARG A 119 -6.37 4.62 9.86
CA ARG A 119 -5.16 3.90 10.31
C ARG A 119 -5.51 2.49 10.76
N THR A 120 -6.57 2.34 11.56
CA THR A 120 -7.05 1.04 12.04
C THR A 120 -7.56 0.18 10.87
N ALA A 121 -8.41 0.74 10.00
CA ALA A 121 -8.93 0.02 8.84
C ALA A 121 -7.82 -0.45 7.90
N THR A 122 -6.77 0.36 7.71
CA THR A 122 -5.60 -0.01 6.90
C THR A 122 -4.84 -1.19 7.54
N ALA A 123 -4.58 -1.15 8.84
CA ALA A 123 -3.92 -2.26 9.54
C ALA A 123 -4.71 -3.57 9.42
N LEU A 124 -6.03 -3.50 9.65
CA LEU A 124 -6.92 -4.66 9.54
C LEU A 124 -6.96 -5.20 8.11
N LEU A 125 -7.05 -4.32 7.09
CA LEU A 125 -7.09 -4.74 5.70
C LEU A 125 -5.76 -5.37 5.26
N VAL A 126 -4.61 -4.82 5.68
CA VAL A 126 -3.30 -5.44 5.44
C VAL A 126 -3.23 -6.84 6.07
N GLY A 127 -3.63 -6.98 7.35
CA GLY A 127 -3.67 -8.29 8.01
C GLY A 127 -4.63 -9.26 7.33
N ALA A 128 -5.85 -8.81 7.00
CA ALA A 128 -6.87 -9.63 6.34
C ALA A 128 -6.46 -10.12 4.95
N VAL A 129 -5.56 -9.41 4.27
CA VAL A 129 -5.00 -9.85 2.99
C VAL A 129 -3.78 -10.76 3.20
N LEU A 130 -2.83 -10.37 4.06
CA LEU A 130 -1.58 -11.11 4.21
C LEU A 130 -1.74 -12.47 4.91
N VAL A 131 -2.60 -12.58 5.93
CA VAL A 131 -2.84 -13.84 6.65
C VAL A 131 -3.25 -14.99 5.71
N PRO A 132 -4.35 -14.88 4.93
CA PRO A 132 -4.76 -15.97 4.04
C PRO A 132 -3.81 -16.17 2.86
N VAL A 133 -3.08 -15.12 2.45
CA VAL A 133 -2.11 -15.22 1.38
C VAL A 133 -0.92 -16.07 1.81
N VAL A 134 -0.38 -15.83 3.01
CA VAL A 134 0.73 -16.62 3.56
C VAL A 134 0.31 -18.07 3.80
N ASP A 135 -0.85 -18.29 4.41
CA ASP A 135 -1.39 -19.62 4.71
C ASP A 135 -1.60 -20.49 3.45
N LYS A 136 -1.96 -19.87 2.33
CA LYS A 136 -2.24 -20.58 1.07
C LYS A 136 -1.01 -20.71 0.16
N THR A 137 0.11 -20.09 0.48
CA THR A 137 1.32 -20.18 -0.34
C THR A 137 2.27 -21.24 0.19
N PRO A 138 2.76 -22.17 -0.64
CA PRO A 138 3.63 -23.26 -0.20
C PRO A 138 5.09 -22.83 0.05
N PHE A 139 5.39 -21.54 -0.01
CA PHE A 139 6.74 -20.99 0.11
C PHE A 139 6.72 -19.67 0.87
N PRO A 140 7.83 -19.26 1.51
CA PRO A 140 7.90 -18.00 2.25
C PRO A 140 7.67 -16.82 1.31
N LEU A 141 6.52 -16.16 1.48
CA LEU A 141 6.09 -15.09 0.60
C LEU A 141 6.56 -13.74 1.13
N LEU A 142 6.52 -13.54 2.44
CA LEU A 142 6.87 -12.26 3.05
C LEU A 142 8.36 -11.98 2.90
N LEU A 143 8.69 -10.72 2.61
CA LEU A 143 10.06 -10.30 2.37
C LEU A 143 11.04 -10.72 3.48
N GLY A 144 10.63 -10.53 4.73
CA GLY A 144 11.50 -10.76 5.87
C GLY A 144 11.49 -12.20 6.43
N GLU A 145 10.43 -12.96 6.17
CA GLU A 145 10.30 -14.39 6.53
C GLU A 145 11.42 -15.22 5.88
N ARG A 146 11.92 -14.78 4.72
CA ARG A 146 13.07 -15.39 4.03
C ARG A 146 14.32 -15.48 4.91
N PHE A 147 14.52 -14.50 5.80
CA PHE A 147 15.69 -14.43 6.69
C PHE A 147 15.40 -15.06 8.06
N PHE A 148 14.13 -15.10 8.45
CA PHE A 148 13.68 -15.57 9.75
C PHE A 148 12.47 -16.50 9.55
N PRO A 149 12.69 -17.80 9.30
CA PRO A 149 11.60 -18.77 9.16
C PRO A 149 10.74 -18.83 10.43
N GLY A 150 9.41 -18.99 10.28
CA GLY A 150 8.48 -19.00 11.41
C GLY A 150 8.18 -17.61 11.98
N SER A 151 8.56 -16.53 11.27
CA SER A 151 8.32 -15.15 11.70
C SER A 151 7.19 -14.46 10.93
N GLU A 152 6.26 -15.23 10.36
CA GLU A 152 5.20 -14.76 9.46
C GLU A 152 4.30 -13.76 10.18
N PHE A 153 3.81 -14.14 11.36
CA PHE A 153 2.94 -13.29 12.18
C PHE A 153 3.61 -11.97 12.58
N PHE A 154 4.90 -12.03 12.94
CA PHE A 154 5.70 -10.83 13.21
C PHE A 154 5.68 -9.85 12.04
N TRP A 155 5.98 -10.33 10.82
CA TRP A 155 6.01 -9.49 9.63
C TRP A 155 4.63 -8.96 9.27
N ILE A 156 3.57 -9.76 9.41
CA ILE A 156 2.19 -9.31 9.19
C ILE A 156 1.86 -8.15 10.13
N CYS A 157 2.15 -8.27 11.42
CA CYS A 157 1.95 -7.19 12.38
C CYS A 157 2.78 -5.96 12.02
N LEU A 158 4.06 -6.13 11.66
CA LEU A 158 4.94 -5.03 11.29
C LEU A 158 4.43 -4.27 10.06
N PHE A 159 4.01 -4.99 9.02
CA PHE A 159 3.42 -4.39 7.82
C PHE A 159 2.07 -3.74 8.11
N ALA A 160 1.22 -4.34 8.96
CA ALA A 160 -0.04 -3.72 9.36
C ALA A 160 0.17 -2.37 10.08
N ILE A 161 1.18 -2.28 10.95
CA ILE A 161 1.55 -1.03 11.63
C ILE A 161 2.13 -0.03 10.63
N TYR A 162 3.01 -0.48 9.75
CA TYR A 162 3.54 0.36 8.68
C TYR A 162 2.40 0.93 7.81
N GLY A 163 1.40 0.12 7.45
CA GLY A 163 0.19 0.55 6.76
C GLY A 163 -0.60 1.60 7.53
N ALA A 164 -0.81 1.38 8.84
CA ALA A 164 -1.44 2.36 9.72
C ALA A 164 -0.63 3.68 9.82
N MET A 165 0.69 3.66 9.70
CA MET A 165 1.49 4.88 9.67
C MET A 165 1.38 5.58 8.32
N VAL A 166 1.52 4.82 7.22
CA VAL A 166 1.42 5.30 5.85
C VAL A 166 0.08 5.99 5.59
N SER A 167 -1.04 5.37 5.97
CA SER A 167 -2.36 5.96 5.71
C SER A 167 -2.59 7.24 6.51
N GLY A 168 -2.13 7.32 7.76
CA GLY A 168 -2.15 8.54 8.56
C GLY A 168 -1.33 9.68 7.94
N TRP A 169 -0.13 9.36 7.42
CA TRP A 169 0.70 10.34 6.74
C TRP A 169 0.10 10.79 5.40
N LEU A 170 -0.53 9.90 4.63
CA LEU A 170 -1.18 10.26 3.37
C LEU A 170 -2.42 11.15 3.56
N LEU A 171 -3.17 10.98 4.66
CA LEU A 171 -4.27 11.88 4.99
C LEU A 171 -3.80 13.31 5.30
N THR A 172 -2.63 13.43 5.93
CA THR A 172 -2.06 14.72 6.37
C THR A 172 -1.07 15.32 5.37
N ASP A 173 -0.72 14.61 4.29
CA ASP A 173 0.20 15.08 3.27
C ASP A 173 -0.41 16.23 2.46
N SER A 174 0.03 17.45 2.76
CA SER A 174 -0.41 18.66 2.08
C SER A 174 0.40 18.99 0.83
N ARG A 175 1.57 18.38 0.66
CA ARG A 175 2.52 18.75 -0.40
C ARG A 175 2.79 17.64 -1.42
N GLY A 176 2.25 16.44 -1.22
CA GLY A 176 2.56 15.25 -2.01
C GLY A 176 3.97 14.73 -1.78
N LYS A 177 4.62 15.15 -0.67
CA LYS A 177 6.00 14.77 -0.35
C LYS A 177 6.05 13.39 0.29
N VAL A 178 5.07 13.08 1.14
CA VAL A 178 4.99 11.81 1.84
C VAL A 178 4.68 10.71 0.83
N ARG A 179 3.68 10.92 -0.04
CA ARG A 179 3.38 9.98 -1.14
C ARG A 179 4.63 9.67 -1.96
N GLY A 180 5.33 10.69 -2.45
CA GLY A 180 6.55 10.51 -3.24
C GLY A 180 7.65 9.73 -2.52
N ARG A 181 7.86 9.97 -1.22
CA ARG A 181 8.86 9.25 -0.40
C ARG A 181 8.51 7.78 -0.20
N ILE A 182 7.28 7.49 0.21
CA ILE A 182 6.78 6.12 0.45
C ILE A 182 6.85 5.32 -0.85
N TRP A 183 6.44 5.94 -1.96
CA TRP A 183 6.49 5.31 -3.27
C TRP A 183 7.92 5.07 -3.76
N THR A 184 8.85 5.99 -3.47
CA THR A 184 10.29 5.80 -3.73
C THR A 184 10.87 4.67 -2.87
N LEU A 185 10.46 4.54 -1.61
CA LEU A 185 10.90 3.43 -0.75
C LEU A 185 10.50 2.08 -1.37
N PHE A 186 9.27 1.94 -1.84
CA PHE A 186 8.84 0.72 -2.53
C PHE A 186 9.70 0.40 -3.76
N SER A 187 9.96 1.40 -4.59
CA SER A 187 10.86 1.24 -5.75
C SER A 187 12.28 0.85 -5.33
N ALA A 188 12.81 1.49 -4.30
CA ALA A 188 14.14 1.19 -3.77
C ALA A 188 14.25 -0.24 -3.23
N VAL A 189 13.26 -0.70 -2.44
CA VAL A 189 13.23 -2.08 -1.94
C VAL A 189 13.13 -3.08 -3.09
N PHE A 190 12.28 -2.84 -4.09
CA PHE A 190 12.17 -3.71 -5.26
C PHE A 190 13.51 -3.81 -6.03
N PHE A 191 14.09 -2.69 -6.45
CA PHE A 191 15.33 -2.72 -7.24
C PHE A 191 16.56 -3.15 -6.44
N ALA A 192 16.61 -2.89 -5.13
CA ALA A 192 17.69 -3.40 -4.28
C ALA A 192 17.68 -4.94 -4.26
N GLN A 193 16.50 -5.57 -4.14
CA GLN A 193 16.39 -7.02 -4.24
C GLN A 193 16.85 -7.54 -5.61
N LEU A 194 16.46 -6.88 -6.70
CA LEU A 194 16.89 -7.28 -8.05
C LEU A 194 18.41 -7.23 -8.18
N LEU A 195 19.02 -6.12 -7.76
CA LEU A 195 20.47 -5.93 -7.85
C LEU A 195 21.23 -6.95 -7.00
N LEU A 196 20.80 -7.18 -5.76
CA LEU A 196 21.41 -8.19 -4.89
C LEU A 196 21.23 -9.61 -5.44
N GLY A 197 20.05 -9.91 -5.98
CA GLY A 197 19.77 -11.18 -6.65
C GLY A 197 20.69 -11.41 -7.85
N LEU A 198 20.85 -10.40 -8.71
CA LEU A 198 21.76 -10.43 -9.86
C LEU A 198 23.24 -10.48 -9.47
N ALA A 199 23.61 -9.93 -8.30
CA ALA A 199 24.95 -10.02 -7.74
C ALA A 199 25.28 -11.42 -7.14
N GLY A 200 24.34 -12.36 -7.21
CA GLY A 200 24.52 -13.75 -6.79
C GLY A 200 23.86 -14.13 -5.47
N TRP A 201 23.14 -13.22 -4.81
CA TRP A 201 22.41 -13.51 -3.58
C TRP A 201 21.02 -14.09 -3.90
N SER A 202 20.99 -15.38 -4.22
CA SER A 202 19.80 -16.10 -4.70
C SER A 202 18.58 -16.04 -3.78
N ILE A 203 18.76 -15.74 -2.48
CA ILE A 203 17.66 -15.51 -1.53
C ILE A 203 16.71 -14.37 -1.95
N PHE A 204 17.19 -13.43 -2.77
CA PHE A 204 16.42 -12.33 -3.33
C PHE A 204 15.74 -12.67 -4.66
N LEU A 205 16.02 -13.84 -5.24
CA LEU A 205 15.44 -14.33 -6.49
C LEU A 205 14.42 -15.45 -6.23
N MET A 206 13.38 -15.52 -7.05
CA MET A 206 12.25 -16.44 -6.89
C MET A 206 12.32 -17.63 -7.82
N THR A 207 12.69 -17.40 -9.08
CA THR A 207 12.54 -18.40 -10.15
C THR A 207 13.83 -18.64 -10.93
N GLY A 208 14.93 -17.95 -10.57
CA GLY A 208 16.21 -18.00 -11.30
C GLY A 208 16.14 -17.48 -12.75
N LYS A 209 14.96 -17.07 -13.24
CA LYS A 209 14.75 -16.51 -14.57
C LYS A 209 14.69 -14.99 -14.48
N LEU A 210 15.50 -14.31 -15.30
CA LEU A 210 15.52 -12.85 -15.34
C LEU A 210 14.22 -12.31 -15.94
N HIS A 211 13.39 -11.69 -15.11
CA HIS A 211 12.25 -10.89 -15.55
C HIS A 211 12.64 -9.42 -15.57
N LEU A 212 12.77 -8.82 -16.78
CA LEU A 212 13.05 -7.40 -16.89
C LEU A 212 11.91 -6.58 -16.28
N PRO A 213 12.18 -5.66 -15.33
CA PRO A 213 11.16 -4.86 -14.67
C PRO A 213 10.78 -3.64 -15.55
N VAL A 214 10.17 -3.90 -16.70
CA VAL A 214 9.69 -2.86 -17.62
C VAL A 214 8.17 -2.91 -17.66
N PRO A 215 7.43 -1.84 -17.26
CA PRO A 215 5.97 -1.88 -17.19
C PRO A 215 5.28 -2.30 -18.49
N ALA A 216 5.83 -1.94 -19.66
CA ALA A 216 5.27 -2.37 -20.95
C ALA A 216 5.19 -3.91 -21.10
N LEU A 217 6.06 -4.66 -20.42
CA LEU A 217 6.06 -6.12 -20.40
C LEU A 217 4.87 -6.72 -19.65
N ILE A 218 4.11 -5.93 -18.87
CA ILE A 218 2.83 -6.37 -18.32
C ILE A 218 1.91 -6.84 -19.46
N LEU A 219 1.93 -6.16 -20.61
CA LEU A 219 1.14 -6.56 -21.79
C LEU A 219 1.97 -7.37 -22.78
N ALA A 220 3.16 -6.89 -23.13
CA ALA A 220 3.97 -7.50 -24.18
C ALA A 220 4.48 -8.91 -23.82
N GLY A 221 4.79 -9.17 -22.54
CA GLY A 221 5.33 -10.45 -22.09
C GLY A 221 4.36 -11.62 -22.31
N PRO A 222 3.11 -11.54 -21.80
CA PRO A 222 2.10 -12.56 -22.04
C PRO A 222 1.72 -12.71 -23.53
N LEU A 223 1.70 -11.62 -24.30
CA LEU A 223 1.42 -11.70 -25.74
C LEU A 223 2.49 -12.47 -26.51
N PHE A 224 3.77 -12.25 -26.17
CA PHE A 224 4.89 -12.98 -26.76
C PHE A 224 4.93 -14.46 -26.32
N ARG A 225 4.83 -14.72 -25.01
CA ARG A 225 4.99 -16.08 -24.44
C ARG A 225 3.73 -16.94 -24.51
N GLY A 226 2.55 -16.33 -24.56
CA GLY A 226 1.26 -17.02 -24.44
C GLY A 226 0.90 -17.44 -23.02
N GLU A 227 1.72 -17.10 -22.02
CA GLU A 227 1.57 -17.47 -20.61
C GLU A 227 2.03 -16.33 -19.67
N GLY A 228 1.80 -16.46 -18.36
CA GLY A 228 2.29 -15.50 -17.36
C GLY A 228 1.37 -14.30 -17.10
N PHE A 229 0.07 -14.54 -16.94
CA PHE A 229 -0.96 -13.51 -16.71
C PHE A 229 -0.99 -12.89 -15.32
N PHE A 230 -0.07 -13.27 -14.43
CA PHE A 230 -0.01 -12.76 -13.06
C PHE A 230 0.04 -11.22 -12.99
N MET A 231 0.93 -10.58 -13.75
CA MET A 231 1.06 -9.12 -13.75
C MET A 231 -0.17 -8.39 -14.32
N PRO A 232 -0.77 -8.81 -15.46
CA PRO A 232 -2.06 -8.29 -15.91
C PRO A 232 -3.18 -8.42 -14.87
N ILE A 233 -3.28 -9.57 -14.20
CA ILE A 233 -4.31 -9.80 -13.17
C ILE A 233 -4.07 -8.86 -11.98
N LEU A 234 -2.83 -8.76 -11.50
CA LEU A 234 -2.45 -7.86 -10.42
C LEU A 234 -2.76 -6.40 -10.76
N LEU A 235 -2.44 -5.98 -11.99
CA LEU A 235 -2.82 -4.66 -12.50
C LEU A 235 -4.34 -4.50 -12.50
N GLY A 236 -5.09 -5.45 -13.08
CA GLY A 236 -6.55 -5.40 -13.15
C GLY A 236 -7.20 -5.26 -11.77
N VAL A 237 -6.83 -6.10 -10.81
CA VAL A 237 -7.34 -6.04 -9.42
C VAL A 237 -7.02 -4.69 -8.78
N SER A 238 -5.78 -4.20 -8.95
CA SER A 238 -5.40 -2.89 -8.39
C SER A 238 -6.22 -1.73 -8.99
N LEU A 239 -6.52 -1.79 -10.30
CA LEU A 239 -7.32 -0.79 -10.99
C LEU A 239 -8.76 -0.84 -10.47
N VAL A 240 -9.36 -2.02 -10.34
CA VAL A 240 -10.72 -2.16 -9.77
C VAL A 240 -10.80 -1.52 -8.39
N LEU A 241 -9.80 -1.75 -7.54
CA LEU A 241 -9.77 -1.23 -6.17
C LEU A 241 -9.50 0.28 -6.09
N THR A 242 -8.59 0.82 -6.92
CA THR A 242 -8.06 2.19 -6.75
C THR A 242 -8.11 3.07 -8.01
N GLY A 243 -8.81 2.66 -9.06
CA GLY A 243 -8.83 3.39 -10.33
C GLY A 243 -7.45 3.43 -11.00
N PRO A 244 -7.12 4.47 -11.80
CA PRO A 244 -5.83 4.60 -12.49
C PRO A 244 -4.63 4.90 -11.56
N ALA A 245 -4.73 4.60 -10.26
CA ALA A 245 -3.74 4.90 -9.23
C ALA A 245 -2.47 4.03 -9.27
N TRP A 246 -2.44 2.97 -10.07
CA TRP A 246 -1.26 2.12 -10.25
C TRP A 246 0.00 2.93 -10.52
N CYS A 247 -0.07 3.84 -11.50
CA CYS A 247 1.06 4.65 -11.91
C CYS A 247 1.49 5.68 -10.86
N SER A 248 0.77 5.87 -9.76
CA SER A 248 1.05 6.87 -8.72
C SER A 248 1.32 6.31 -7.32
N TYR A 249 1.04 5.02 -7.09
CA TYR A 249 1.24 4.35 -5.79
C TYR A 249 1.94 2.98 -5.87
N LEU A 250 1.85 2.27 -7.01
CA LEU A 250 2.23 0.85 -7.11
C LEU A 250 3.31 0.58 -8.17
N CYS A 251 3.47 1.44 -9.18
CA CYS A 251 4.48 1.27 -10.22
C CYS A 251 5.86 1.74 -9.74
N TYR A 252 6.85 0.84 -9.63
CA TYR A 252 8.21 1.20 -9.22
C TYR A 252 8.91 2.17 -10.19
N ILE A 253 8.62 2.10 -11.50
CA ILE A 253 9.14 3.05 -12.51
C ILE A 253 8.50 4.43 -12.37
N GLY A 254 7.21 4.47 -12.08
CA GLY A 254 6.52 5.75 -11.89
C GLY A 254 7.13 6.57 -10.74
N ALA A 255 7.67 5.91 -9.71
CA ALA A 255 8.37 6.58 -8.62
C ALA A 255 9.62 7.32 -9.09
N TRP A 256 10.37 6.77 -10.06
CA TRP A 256 11.54 7.43 -10.65
C TRP A 256 11.12 8.66 -11.43
N ASP A 257 10.09 8.53 -12.27
CA ASP A 257 9.57 9.64 -13.07
C ASP A 257 9.03 10.77 -12.18
N ASP A 258 8.31 10.45 -11.10
CA ASP A 258 7.83 11.41 -10.10
C ASP A 258 9.00 12.10 -9.38
N ARG A 259 10.03 11.36 -8.97
CA ARG A 259 11.19 11.90 -8.27
C ARG A 259 12.01 12.84 -9.15
N LEU A 260 12.21 12.46 -10.42
CA LEU A 260 12.95 13.25 -11.40
C LEU A 260 12.15 14.49 -11.80
N ALA A 261 10.85 14.36 -12.06
CA ALA A 261 9.96 15.50 -12.33
C ALA A 261 9.95 16.50 -11.16
N ARG A 262 10.05 16.03 -9.90
CA ARG A 262 10.16 16.92 -8.73
C ARG A 262 11.44 17.75 -8.64
N LEU A 263 12.48 17.43 -9.40
CA LEU A 263 13.72 18.22 -9.44
C LEU A 263 13.56 19.51 -10.25
N ALA A 264 12.54 19.62 -11.11
CA ALA A 264 12.28 20.84 -11.85
C ALA A 264 11.91 21.98 -10.87
N PRO A 265 12.52 23.18 -11.01
CA PRO A 265 12.27 24.30 -10.11
C PRO A 265 10.92 25.00 -10.38
N THR A 266 10.32 24.78 -11.55
CA THR A 266 9.17 25.50 -12.06
C THR A 266 7.91 24.63 -12.14
N ARG A 267 6.78 25.29 -12.49
CA ARG A 267 5.50 24.64 -12.79
C ARG A 267 5.69 23.53 -13.84
N PRO A 268 5.04 22.36 -13.69
CA PRO A 268 5.04 21.33 -14.72
C PRO A 268 4.62 21.88 -16.08
N ALA A 269 5.46 21.71 -17.09
CA ALA A 269 5.22 22.17 -18.45
C ALA A 269 4.08 21.39 -19.12
N PRO A 270 3.28 22.01 -20.01
CA PRO A 270 2.27 21.32 -20.77
C PRO A 270 2.88 20.22 -21.65
N LEU A 271 2.13 19.14 -21.83
CA LEU A 271 2.50 18.12 -22.82
C LEU A 271 2.30 18.69 -24.24
N PRO A 272 3.16 18.31 -25.20
CA PRO A 272 2.98 18.72 -26.58
C PRO A 272 1.72 18.08 -27.19
N ALA A 273 1.12 18.74 -28.18
CA ALA A 273 -0.13 18.30 -28.80
C ALA A 273 -0.07 16.90 -29.43
N TRP A 274 1.12 16.45 -29.85
CA TRP A 274 1.34 15.12 -30.41
C TRP A 274 1.45 14.00 -29.36
N ALA A 275 1.62 14.32 -28.08
CA ALA A 275 1.85 13.33 -27.03
C ALA A 275 0.75 12.25 -26.92
N PRO A 276 -0.57 12.58 -27.02
CA PRO A 276 -1.62 11.57 -27.04
C PRO A 276 -1.49 10.60 -28.23
N THR A 277 -1.17 11.10 -29.42
CA THR A 277 -0.99 10.30 -30.63
C THR A 277 0.20 9.36 -30.50
N LEU A 278 1.35 9.86 -29.99
CA LEU A 278 2.50 9.01 -29.69
C LEU A 278 2.12 7.88 -28.74
N ARG A 279 1.37 8.20 -27.68
CA ARG A 279 1.00 7.21 -26.66
C ARG A 279 0.11 6.10 -27.21
N VAL A 280 -0.79 6.42 -28.13
CA VAL A 280 -1.61 5.43 -28.86
C VAL A 280 -0.72 4.57 -29.77
N GLY A 281 0.21 5.19 -30.52
CA GLY A 281 1.17 4.47 -31.35
C GLY A 281 2.05 3.51 -30.56
N LEU A 282 2.57 3.94 -29.40
CA LEU A 282 3.36 3.09 -28.50
C LEU A 282 2.54 1.95 -27.89
N LEU A 283 1.27 2.18 -27.56
CA LEU A 283 0.37 1.11 -27.13
C LEU A 283 0.15 0.09 -28.27
N ALA A 284 -0.15 0.55 -29.48
CA ALA A 284 -0.30 -0.34 -30.64
C ALA A 284 0.98 -1.16 -30.88
N ALA A 285 2.16 -0.52 -30.85
CA ALA A 285 3.45 -1.20 -30.97
C ALA A 285 3.65 -2.26 -29.87
N THR A 286 3.26 -1.96 -28.63
CA THR A 286 3.36 -2.88 -27.48
C THR A 286 2.47 -4.12 -27.62
N LEU A 287 1.39 -4.04 -28.40
CA LEU A 287 0.48 -5.15 -28.67
C LEU A 287 0.88 -5.93 -29.93
N LEU A 288 1.20 -5.22 -31.01
CA LEU A 288 1.42 -5.79 -32.34
C LEU A 288 2.82 -6.40 -32.50
N ILE A 289 3.87 -5.75 -31.99
CA ILE A 289 5.25 -6.25 -32.17
C ILE A 289 5.45 -7.61 -31.48
N PRO A 290 5.07 -7.82 -30.21
CA PRO A 290 5.26 -9.11 -29.55
C PRO A 290 4.45 -10.23 -30.23
N LEU A 291 3.24 -9.92 -30.72
CA LEU A 291 2.42 -10.88 -31.45
C LEU A 291 3.07 -11.24 -32.80
N ALA A 292 3.55 -10.26 -33.56
CA ALA A 292 4.26 -10.50 -34.81
C ALA A 292 5.52 -11.35 -34.61
N LEU A 293 6.35 -11.03 -33.60
CA LEU A 293 7.54 -11.82 -33.28
C LEU A 293 7.19 -13.26 -32.94
N ARG A 294 6.11 -13.49 -32.18
CA ARG A 294 5.61 -14.83 -31.85
C ARG A 294 5.15 -15.59 -33.10
N LEU A 295 4.35 -14.96 -33.96
CA LEU A 295 3.81 -15.58 -35.17
C LEU A 295 4.91 -15.92 -36.19
N LEU A 296 5.95 -15.10 -36.24
CA LEU A 296 7.12 -15.29 -37.11
C LEU A 296 8.17 -16.25 -36.51
N GLY A 297 7.95 -16.78 -35.30
CA GLY A 297 8.89 -17.69 -34.64
C GLY A 297 10.24 -17.06 -34.30
N VAL A 298 10.29 -15.73 -34.09
CA VAL A 298 11.55 -15.01 -33.85
C VAL A 298 12.12 -15.38 -32.47
N PRO A 299 13.44 -15.61 -32.35
CA PRO A 299 14.08 -15.92 -31.07
C PRO A 299 13.81 -14.89 -29.98
N TRP A 300 13.69 -15.37 -28.73
CA TRP A 300 13.38 -14.54 -27.56
C TRP A 300 14.40 -13.41 -27.29
N THR A 301 15.64 -13.55 -27.78
CA THR A 301 16.70 -12.55 -27.64
C THR A 301 16.34 -11.22 -28.30
N TRP A 302 15.63 -11.24 -29.42
CA TRP A 302 15.13 -10.02 -30.09
C TRP A 302 14.06 -9.34 -29.25
N ALA A 303 13.11 -10.11 -28.70
CA ALA A 303 12.09 -9.57 -27.80
C ALA A 303 12.73 -8.96 -26.54
N LEU A 304 13.74 -9.63 -25.97
CA LEU A 304 14.52 -9.10 -24.84
C LEU A 304 15.25 -7.82 -25.21
N GLY A 305 15.95 -7.78 -26.35
CA GLY A 305 16.70 -6.61 -26.82
C GLY A 305 15.81 -5.39 -27.05
N LEU A 306 14.65 -5.58 -27.69
CA LEU A 306 13.66 -4.52 -27.88
C LEU A 306 13.08 -4.02 -26.55
N ALA A 307 12.77 -4.94 -25.63
CA ALA A 307 12.28 -4.57 -24.30
C ALA A 307 13.33 -3.80 -23.49
N ALA A 308 14.61 -4.21 -23.56
CA ALA A 308 15.72 -3.51 -22.93
C ALA A 308 15.93 -2.12 -23.54
N ALA A 309 15.92 -2.00 -24.87
CA ALA A 309 16.00 -0.71 -25.56
C ALA A 309 14.85 0.23 -25.16
N PHE A 310 13.61 -0.28 -25.12
CA PHE A 310 12.45 0.47 -24.63
C PHE A 310 12.63 0.90 -23.16
N GLY A 311 13.11 0.02 -22.29
CA GLY A 311 13.42 0.35 -20.90
C GLY A 311 14.44 1.50 -20.78
N ILE A 312 15.56 1.40 -21.51
CA ILE A 312 16.64 2.40 -21.52
C ILE A 312 16.14 3.75 -22.04
N ILE A 313 15.43 3.77 -23.17
CA ILE A 313 14.83 5.00 -23.71
C ILE A 313 13.85 5.60 -22.69
N GLY A 314 13.04 4.77 -22.02
CA GLY A 314 12.15 5.22 -20.96
C GLY A 314 12.89 5.93 -19.82
N VAL A 315 14.01 5.39 -19.35
CA VAL A 315 14.87 6.01 -18.33
C VAL A 315 15.47 7.31 -18.84
N LEU A 316 15.94 7.36 -20.09
CA LEU A 316 16.46 8.59 -20.71
C LEU A 316 15.39 9.68 -20.81
N VAL A 317 14.15 9.33 -21.17
CA VAL A 317 13.01 10.25 -21.15
C VAL A 317 12.80 10.84 -19.77
N MET A 318 12.87 10.04 -18.70
CA MET A 318 12.73 10.57 -17.33
C MET A 318 13.90 11.50 -16.97
N ALA A 319 15.13 11.06 -17.22
CA ALA A 319 16.35 11.77 -16.83
C ALA A 319 16.51 13.12 -17.54
N LEU A 320 16.12 13.18 -18.82
CA LEU A 320 16.31 14.35 -19.68
C LEU A 320 15.05 15.20 -19.81
N VAL A 321 13.88 14.59 -20.04
CA VAL A 321 12.64 15.30 -20.38
C VAL A 321 11.76 15.52 -19.16
N SER A 322 11.45 14.48 -18.39
CA SER A 322 10.63 14.64 -17.19
C SER A 322 11.30 15.56 -16.15
N ARG A 323 12.61 15.37 -15.95
CA ARG A 323 13.42 16.20 -15.04
C ARG A 323 13.40 17.68 -15.41
N ARG A 324 13.49 18.02 -16.69
CA ARG A 324 13.52 19.42 -17.17
C ARG A 324 12.12 20.04 -17.18
N SER A 325 11.11 19.30 -17.61
CA SER A 325 9.73 19.79 -17.76
C SER A 325 8.96 19.87 -16.44
N GLY A 326 9.35 19.08 -15.43
CA GLY A 326 8.59 18.94 -14.19
C GLY A 326 7.31 18.10 -14.32
N THR A 327 7.04 17.59 -15.51
CA THR A 327 5.93 16.70 -15.85
C THR A 327 6.43 15.26 -15.91
N MET A 328 5.61 14.31 -15.49
CA MET A 328 5.90 12.87 -15.56
C MET A 328 5.72 12.37 -17.00
N VAL A 329 6.59 12.85 -17.91
CA VAL A 329 6.50 12.63 -19.36
C VAL A 329 6.60 11.15 -19.70
N HIS A 330 7.43 10.39 -18.97
CA HIS A 330 7.47 8.95 -19.16
C HIS A 330 6.09 8.32 -18.91
N CYS A 331 5.46 8.59 -17.77
CA CYS A 331 4.17 7.99 -17.44
C CYS A 331 3.01 8.51 -18.30
N THR A 332 3.10 9.74 -18.79
CA THR A 332 1.98 10.44 -19.47
C THR A 332 2.04 10.43 -20.99
N ALA A 333 3.23 10.24 -21.59
CA ALA A 333 3.43 10.25 -23.05
C ALA A 333 4.15 9.00 -23.59
N TYR A 334 5.08 8.41 -22.84
CA TYR A 334 5.91 7.30 -23.33
C TYR A 334 5.37 5.91 -22.93
N CYS A 335 5.00 5.71 -21.67
CA CYS A 335 4.63 4.41 -21.16
C CYS A 335 3.20 4.02 -21.59
N PRO A 336 3.02 2.88 -22.30
CA PRO A 336 1.72 2.44 -22.81
C PRO A 336 0.78 2.02 -21.67
N ILE A 337 1.32 1.47 -20.57
CA ILE A 337 0.53 1.11 -19.38
C ILE A 337 -0.18 2.31 -18.78
N GLY A 338 0.44 3.49 -18.85
CA GLY A 338 -0.23 4.69 -18.39
C GLY A 338 -1.52 4.97 -19.17
N LEU A 339 -1.55 4.72 -20.50
CA LEU A 339 -2.75 4.93 -21.30
C LEU A 339 -3.80 3.88 -20.96
N VAL A 340 -3.40 2.63 -20.86
CA VAL A 340 -4.29 1.52 -20.47
C VAL A 340 -4.97 1.80 -19.14
N ASN A 341 -4.19 2.20 -18.12
CA ASN A 341 -4.72 2.56 -16.81
C ASN A 341 -5.74 3.70 -16.90
N ASN A 342 -5.45 4.73 -17.69
CA ASN A 342 -6.33 5.88 -17.85
C ASN A 342 -7.62 5.54 -18.61
N LEU A 343 -7.55 4.66 -19.61
CA LEU A 343 -8.71 4.19 -20.37
C LEU A 343 -9.61 3.31 -19.51
N ILE A 344 -9.05 2.32 -18.79
CA ILE A 344 -9.80 1.51 -17.84
C ILE A 344 -10.35 2.38 -16.70
N GLY A 345 -9.56 3.36 -16.25
CA GLY A 345 -9.96 4.34 -15.25
C GLY A 345 -11.24 5.10 -15.60
N LYS A 346 -11.57 5.30 -16.89
CA LYS A 346 -12.81 5.97 -17.33
C LYS A 346 -14.08 5.19 -17.02
N VAL A 347 -14.02 3.88 -16.87
CA VAL A 347 -15.20 3.03 -16.58
C VAL A 347 -15.34 2.72 -15.10
N LEU A 348 -14.26 2.82 -14.34
CA LEU A 348 -14.25 2.57 -12.90
C LEU A 348 -14.91 3.70 -12.10
N PRO A 349 -15.31 3.53 -10.83
CA PRO A 349 -16.05 4.56 -10.08
C PRO A 349 -15.19 5.72 -9.54
N TRP A 350 -13.91 5.50 -9.27
CA TRP A 350 -13.03 6.49 -8.63
C TRP A 350 -12.74 7.69 -9.54
N ARG A 351 -13.10 8.90 -9.09
CA ARG A 351 -12.82 10.16 -9.81
C ARG A 351 -12.23 11.22 -8.89
N VAL A 352 -11.57 12.20 -9.48
CA VAL A 352 -11.42 13.53 -8.86
C VAL A 352 -12.45 14.45 -9.52
N ARG A 353 -13.25 15.15 -8.72
CA ARG A 353 -14.25 16.11 -9.19
C ARG A 353 -13.90 17.52 -8.76
N ILE A 354 -14.29 18.48 -9.59
CA ILE A 354 -14.20 19.92 -9.34
C ILE A 354 -15.63 20.42 -9.16
N ASP A 355 -15.91 21.08 -8.05
CA ASP A 355 -17.24 21.64 -7.81
C ASP A 355 -17.48 22.93 -8.60
N SER A 356 -18.75 23.30 -8.74
CA SER A 356 -19.19 24.57 -9.34
C SER A 356 -18.62 25.82 -8.65
N GLY A 357 -18.29 25.74 -7.36
CA GLY A 357 -17.64 26.83 -6.60
C GLY A 357 -16.17 27.09 -6.97
N CYS A 358 -15.57 26.30 -7.87
CA CYS A 358 -14.18 26.49 -8.27
C CYS A 358 -13.92 27.85 -8.93
N THR A 359 -13.03 28.65 -8.36
CA THR A 359 -12.62 29.98 -8.87
C THR A 359 -11.66 29.92 -10.05
N ARG A 360 -11.28 28.71 -10.52
CA ARG A 360 -10.33 28.49 -11.62
C ARG A 360 -8.95 29.14 -11.41
N CYS A 361 -8.54 29.36 -10.15
CA CYS A 361 -7.27 30.01 -9.78
C CYS A 361 -5.99 29.27 -10.23
N GLY A 362 -6.10 28.00 -10.66
CA GLY A 362 -4.99 27.24 -11.23
C GLY A 362 -3.92 26.77 -10.24
N VAL A 363 -4.09 26.94 -8.92
CA VAL A 363 -3.10 26.50 -7.92
C VAL A 363 -2.91 24.98 -7.93
N CYS A 364 -3.99 24.21 -8.06
CA CYS A 364 -3.94 22.75 -8.19
C CYS A 364 -3.21 22.29 -9.46
N ALA A 365 -3.31 23.05 -10.56
CA ALA A 365 -2.60 22.77 -11.81
C ALA A 365 -1.08 22.83 -11.64
N LYS A 366 -0.58 23.74 -10.79
CA LYS A 366 0.86 23.86 -10.49
C LYS A 366 1.43 22.64 -9.76
N ALA A 367 0.58 21.86 -9.09
CA ALA A 367 0.97 20.62 -8.42
C ALA A 367 0.79 19.37 -9.30
N CYS A 368 0.05 19.46 -10.40
CA CYS A 368 -0.30 18.31 -11.24
C CYS A 368 0.83 17.93 -12.21
N ARG A 369 1.72 17.03 -11.77
CA ARG A 369 2.81 16.51 -12.61
C ARG A 369 2.36 15.55 -13.71
N TYR A 370 1.11 15.10 -13.66
CA TYR A 370 0.48 14.31 -14.72
C TYR A 370 -0.08 15.18 -15.87
N ASN A 371 0.03 16.51 -15.76
CA ASN A 371 -0.52 17.45 -16.73
C ASN A 371 -2.03 17.24 -17.00
N ALA A 372 -2.79 16.86 -15.96
CA ALA A 372 -4.21 16.51 -16.05
C ALA A 372 -5.14 17.64 -15.56
N LEU A 373 -4.60 18.82 -15.25
CA LEU A 373 -5.34 19.97 -14.75
C LEU A 373 -4.92 21.22 -15.53
N THR A 374 -5.04 21.18 -16.86
CA THR A 374 -4.82 22.36 -17.71
C THR A 374 -5.95 23.39 -17.49
N CYS A 375 -5.79 24.61 -18.01
CA CYS A 375 -6.86 25.63 -17.92
C CYS A 375 -8.16 25.12 -18.54
N ALA A 376 -8.07 24.44 -19.70
CA ALA A 376 -9.22 23.82 -20.36
C ALA A 376 -9.88 22.71 -19.52
N ASP A 377 -9.12 21.97 -18.72
CA ASP A 377 -9.67 20.94 -17.82
C ASP A 377 -10.42 21.58 -16.63
N LEU A 378 -9.89 22.69 -16.09
CA LEU A 378 -10.57 23.46 -15.04
C LEU A 378 -11.87 24.08 -15.54
N GLU A 379 -11.91 24.57 -16.78
CA GLU A 379 -13.13 25.06 -17.43
C GLU A 379 -14.17 23.95 -17.62
N LYS A 380 -13.72 22.74 -17.97
CA LYS A 380 -14.57 21.54 -18.09
C LYS A 380 -15.03 20.96 -16.74
N GLY A 381 -14.55 21.50 -15.61
CA GLY A 381 -14.89 21.01 -14.27
C GLY A 381 -14.41 19.59 -13.96
N ARG A 382 -13.42 19.07 -14.70
CA ARG A 382 -12.88 17.72 -14.46
C ARG A 382 -11.43 17.59 -14.95
N PRO A 383 -10.61 16.77 -14.27
CA PRO A 383 -9.27 16.47 -14.76
C PRO A 383 -9.27 15.80 -16.14
N GLY A 384 -8.20 16.04 -16.91
CA GLY A 384 -7.94 15.39 -18.18
C GLY A 384 -7.59 13.90 -18.04
N LEU A 385 -7.47 13.23 -19.19
CA LEU A 385 -7.27 11.78 -19.29
C LEU A 385 -6.03 11.28 -18.54
N THR A 386 -5.00 12.10 -18.41
CA THR A 386 -3.73 11.72 -17.79
C THR A 386 -3.79 11.59 -16.26
N CYS A 387 -4.92 11.92 -15.63
CA CYS A 387 -5.07 11.85 -14.18
C CYS A 387 -4.93 10.42 -13.65
N SER A 388 -3.91 10.19 -12.81
CA SER A 388 -3.63 8.91 -12.17
C SER A 388 -4.08 8.84 -10.71
N LEU A 389 -5.04 9.68 -10.29
CA LEU A 389 -5.55 9.75 -8.91
C LEU A 389 -4.45 9.82 -7.82
N CYS A 390 -3.36 10.57 -8.07
CA CYS A 390 -2.27 10.69 -7.10
C CYS A 390 -2.60 11.55 -5.88
N GLY A 391 -3.64 12.38 -5.96
CA GLY A 391 -4.10 13.21 -4.84
C GLY A 391 -3.26 14.45 -4.52
N ASP A 392 -2.07 14.62 -5.12
CA ASP A 392 -1.14 15.74 -4.82
C ASP A 392 -1.76 17.13 -5.02
N CYS A 393 -2.78 17.24 -5.88
CA CYS A 393 -3.49 18.48 -6.17
C CYS A 393 -4.59 18.80 -5.16
N LEU A 394 -5.15 17.80 -4.46
CA LEU A 394 -6.30 17.96 -3.55
C LEU A 394 -6.02 18.95 -2.41
N PRO A 395 -4.93 18.79 -1.61
CA PRO A 395 -4.65 19.71 -0.50
C PRO A 395 -4.18 21.10 -0.97
N ARG A 396 -4.01 21.32 -2.29
CA ARG A 396 -3.57 22.59 -2.86
C ARG A 396 -4.72 23.53 -3.22
N CYS A 397 -5.96 23.04 -3.21
CA CYS A 397 -7.12 23.89 -3.45
C CYS A 397 -7.39 24.74 -2.19
N PRO A 398 -7.20 26.08 -2.23
CA PRO A 398 -7.41 26.93 -1.06
C PRO A 398 -8.89 27.05 -0.67
N HIS A 399 -9.81 26.75 -1.59
CA HIS A 399 -11.25 26.87 -1.41
C HIS A 399 -11.95 25.51 -1.21
N GLY A 400 -11.22 24.39 -1.19
CA GLY A 400 -11.80 23.06 -0.92
C GLY A 400 -12.70 22.47 -2.00
N HIS A 401 -12.75 23.04 -3.22
CA HIS A 401 -13.62 22.59 -4.33
C HIS A 401 -13.06 21.44 -5.19
N LEU A 402 -11.97 20.78 -4.75
CA LEU A 402 -11.33 19.69 -5.47
C LEU A 402 -11.19 18.48 -4.53
N GLY A 403 -11.73 17.32 -4.92
CA GLY A 403 -11.69 16.13 -4.07
C GLY A 403 -11.93 14.83 -4.80
N TYR A 404 -11.66 13.71 -4.11
CA TYR A 404 -12.08 12.39 -4.59
C TYR A 404 -13.60 12.27 -4.57
N SER A 405 -14.12 11.46 -5.48
CA SER A 405 -15.53 11.13 -5.61
C SER A 405 -15.67 9.65 -5.93
N PHE A 406 -16.62 9.02 -5.26
CA PHE A 406 -17.06 7.64 -5.48
C PHE A 406 -18.58 7.61 -5.27
N PRO A 407 -19.37 6.90 -6.11
CA PRO A 407 -20.82 6.85 -5.98
C PRO A 407 -21.28 6.44 -4.57
N GLY A 408 -22.18 7.21 -3.97
CA GLY A 408 -22.71 6.94 -2.63
C GLY A 408 -21.82 7.39 -1.45
N LEU A 409 -20.63 7.98 -1.71
CA LEU A 409 -19.76 8.50 -0.65
C LEU A 409 -19.66 10.03 -0.69
N THR A 410 -19.57 10.65 0.50
CA THR A 410 -19.15 12.06 0.61
C THR A 410 -17.69 12.21 0.19
N ARG A 411 -17.24 13.44 -0.10
CA ARG A 411 -15.85 13.73 -0.48
C ARG A 411 -14.84 13.25 0.57
N GLU A 412 -15.17 13.48 1.84
CA GLU A 412 -14.34 13.13 2.98
C GLU A 412 -14.22 11.61 3.11
N ARG A 413 -15.37 10.91 3.07
CA ARG A 413 -15.39 9.43 3.12
C ARG A 413 -14.71 8.81 1.91
N ALA A 414 -14.92 9.36 0.71
CA ALA A 414 -14.24 8.91 -0.50
C ALA A 414 -12.71 9.02 -0.36
N ARG A 415 -12.20 10.12 0.19
CA ARG A 415 -10.76 10.28 0.46
C ARG A 415 -10.25 9.27 1.49
N GLN A 416 -10.99 9.03 2.56
CA GLN A 416 -10.63 8.07 3.61
C GLN A 416 -10.56 6.64 3.08
N VAL A 417 -11.58 6.21 2.33
CA VAL A 417 -11.63 4.89 1.70
C VAL A 417 -10.50 4.75 0.67
N PHE A 418 -10.31 5.74 -0.21
CA PHE A 418 -9.24 5.71 -1.20
C PHE A 418 -7.86 5.56 -0.56
N VAL A 419 -7.56 6.36 0.48
CA VAL A 419 -6.27 6.29 1.19
C VAL A 419 -6.10 4.93 1.89
N THR A 420 -7.17 4.39 2.48
CA THR A 420 -7.14 3.05 3.10
C THR A 420 -6.76 1.98 2.07
N LEU A 421 -7.42 1.98 0.90
CA LEU A 421 -7.15 1.02 -0.18
C LEU A 421 -5.76 1.19 -0.79
N ALA A 422 -5.37 2.43 -1.13
CA ALA A 422 -4.08 2.72 -1.74
C ALA A 422 -2.91 2.40 -0.79
N ALA A 423 -3.04 2.73 0.49
CA ALA A 423 -2.03 2.39 1.51
C ALA A 423 -1.95 0.87 1.72
N SER A 424 -3.09 0.18 1.83
CA SER A 424 -3.11 -1.28 2.02
C SER A 424 -2.48 -2.01 0.84
N LEU A 425 -2.83 -1.64 -0.40
CA LEU A 425 -2.22 -2.22 -1.60
C LEU A 425 -0.73 -1.96 -1.66
N HIS A 426 -0.30 -0.72 -1.38
CA HIS A 426 1.13 -0.39 -1.34
C HIS A 426 1.89 -1.28 -0.35
N VAL A 427 1.36 -1.44 0.86
CA VAL A 427 2.01 -2.25 1.90
C VAL A 427 1.98 -3.74 1.57
N VAL A 428 0.86 -4.27 1.09
CA VAL A 428 0.77 -5.67 0.66
C VAL A 428 1.79 -5.93 -0.45
N PHE A 429 1.87 -5.05 -1.44
CA PHE A 429 2.81 -5.18 -2.56
C PHE A 429 4.26 -5.12 -2.08
N LEU A 430 4.56 -4.25 -1.11
CA LEU A 430 5.88 -4.18 -0.49
C LEU A 430 6.20 -5.47 0.29
N ALA A 431 5.22 -5.99 1.04
CA ALA A 431 5.38 -7.17 1.87
C ALA A 431 5.66 -8.43 1.05
N VAL A 432 4.98 -8.56 -0.09
CA VAL A 432 5.12 -9.71 -1.02
C VAL A 432 6.04 -9.41 -2.19
N ALA A 433 6.77 -8.28 -2.18
CA ALA A 433 7.69 -7.89 -3.25
C ALA A 433 8.79 -8.94 -3.38
N ARG A 434 8.62 -9.87 -4.31
CA ARG A 434 9.57 -10.94 -4.64
C ARG A 434 9.88 -10.86 -6.12
N ILE A 435 11.15 -11.08 -6.46
CA ILE A 435 11.70 -10.93 -7.82
C ILE A 435 12.10 -12.28 -8.35
#